data_AF-A0A9C8KVZ7-F1
#
_entry.id   AF-A0A9C8KVZ7-F1
#
_cell.length_a   1.000
_cell.length_b   1.000
_cell.length_c   1.000
_cell.angle_alpha   90.00
_cell.angle_beta   90.00
_cell.angle_gamma   90.00
#
_symmetry.space_group_name_H-M   'P 1'
#
loop_
_entity.id
_entity.type
_entity.pdbx_description
1 polymer ?
#
loop_
_entity_poly.entity_id
_entity_poly.type
_entity_poly.pdbx_seq_one_letter_code
_entity_poly.pdbx_strand_id
1 'polypeptide(L)'
;MRPRTQTTPRATREIPMEELRTMARSYVPEEFLFLCDEDHEPLSVFQDLDGNGLEDIFFLLVEKEGLSEPPERTGRVQAERLSDMGRLFAEGTRPLSFYLALFLRNPQGLVSMYRIPVGRWFVFEGMRGFSLDRNEEMPYCVELSFQTHDGAEKQWVCFSKFNQFSFAELVNGTSISTEYRDIDDDGLLDIVEWRRLFEDGTGFETYLTWYRWDGVKFTQKASTNIVRNLNDFLGNLSRLMVQGKWEEVLALADLPDSLSPTEGPSAETSSPASVVRRLFPPEAEGNGTTRREDPLLDAFTEERRFLSMVFFPRILENPFYHDFEKGVFASKKRFPVRFLLRNGEKLLRECVVGMNENPFAEPQFFLLLPQ
;
A
#
# COMPACT_ATOMS: atom_id res chain seq x y z
N MET A 1 65.13 -17.09 -26.90
CA MET A 1 63.74 -17.34 -26.44
C MET A 1 63.76 -17.47 -24.93
N ARG A 2 63.25 -16.47 -24.20
CA ARG A 2 63.03 -16.56 -22.75
C ARG A 2 61.59 -17.05 -22.52
N PRO A 3 61.33 -17.97 -21.59
CA PRO A 3 59.97 -18.44 -21.35
C PRO A 3 59.15 -17.30 -20.74
N ARG A 4 57.95 -17.09 -21.30
CA ARG A 4 56.91 -16.23 -20.72
C ARG A 4 56.52 -16.83 -19.37
N THR A 5 56.75 -16.08 -18.31
CA THR A 5 56.19 -16.36 -16.98
C THR A 5 54.67 -16.35 -17.13
N GLN A 6 54.05 -17.52 -16.95
CA GLN A 6 52.61 -17.62 -16.74
C GLN A 6 52.30 -16.93 -15.42
N THR A 7 51.70 -15.74 -15.48
CA THR A 7 51.00 -15.16 -14.34
C THR A 7 49.75 -15.98 -14.11
N THR A 8 49.82 -16.86 -13.11
CA THR A 8 48.67 -17.53 -12.52
C THR A 8 47.64 -16.47 -12.09
N PRO A 9 46.33 -16.63 -12.34
CA PRO A 9 45.33 -15.77 -11.74
C PRO A 9 45.49 -15.88 -10.22
N ARG A 10 45.74 -14.75 -9.57
CA ARG A 10 45.77 -14.69 -8.10
C ARG A 10 44.36 -15.02 -7.66
N ALA A 11 44.17 -16.18 -7.03
CA ALA A 11 42.88 -16.55 -6.45
C ALA A 11 42.45 -15.39 -5.53
N THR A 12 41.39 -14.69 -5.93
CA THR A 12 40.79 -13.63 -5.13
C THR A 12 40.24 -14.31 -3.89
N ARG A 13 40.97 -14.21 -2.77
CA ARG A 13 40.47 -14.71 -1.49
C ARG A 13 39.24 -13.88 -1.16
N GLU A 14 38.06 -14.49 -1.16
CA GLU A 14 36.88 -13.87 -0.59
C GLU A 14 37.19 -13.53 0.87
N ILE A 15 37.19 -12.24 1.18
CA ILE A 15 37.38 -11.75 2.55
C ILE A 15 36.12 -12.16 3.34
N PRO A 16 36.27 -12.89 4.45
CA PRO A 16 35.14 -13.27 5.30
C PRO A 16 34.38 -12.05 5.83
N MET A 17 33.07 -12.20 6.07
CA MET A 17 32.21 -11.10 6.50
C MET A 17 32.69 -10.43 7.80
N GLU A 18 33.23 -11.21 8.74
CA GLU A 18 33.83 -10.71 9.99
C GLU A 18 35.03 -9.77 9.76
N GLU A 19 35.87 -10.10 8.78
CA GLU A 19 37.00 -9.24 8.40
C GLU A 19 36.47 -7.95 7.76
N LEU A 20 35.42 -8.02 6.92
CA LEU A 20 34.79 -6.84 6.31
C LEU A 20 34.15 -5.92 7.35
N ARG A 21 33.44 -6.46 8.33
CA ARG A 21 32.86 -5.69 9.46
C ARG A 21 33.93 -4.97 10.27
N THR A 22 35.05 -5.64 10.53
CA THR A 22 36.20 -5.04 11.21
C THR A 22 36.83 -3.92 10.38
N MET A 23 36.98 -4.12 9.07
CA MET A 23 37.49 -3.11 8.15
C MET A 23 36.58 -1.88 8.09
N ALA A 24 35.26 -2.07 8.05
CA ALA A 24 34.28 -0.99 8.00
C ALA A 24 34.47 0.00 9.17
N ARG A 25 34.82 -0.50 10.37
CA ARG A 25 35.05 0.37 11.54
C ARG A 25 36.15 1.41 11.32
N SER A 26 37.19 1.10 10.53
CA SER A 26 38.28 2.05 10.25
C SER A 26 37.85 3.26 9.41
N TYR A 27 36.71 3.15 8.71
CA TYR A 27 36.16 4.21 7.88
C TYR A 27 35.05 5.03 8.57
N VAL A 28 34.50 4.51 9.67
CA VAL A 28 33.41 5.16 10.41
C VAL A 28 34.02 6.10 11.46
N PRO A 29 33.75 7.41 11.39
CA PRO A 29 34.28 8.37 12.36
C PRO A 29 33.82 8.09 13.80
N GLU A 30 34.57 8.62 14.76
CA GLU A 30 34.36 8.31 16.17
C GLU A 30 33.00 8.79 16.69
N GLU A 31 32.39 9.81 16.10
CA GLU A 31 31.07 10.32 16.46
C GLU A 31 29.92 9.37 16.11
N PHE A 32 30.17 8.34 15.29
CA PHE A 32 29.18 7.35 14.89
C PHE A 32 29.41 5.99 15.54
N LEU A 33 28.29 5.31 15.78
CA LEU A 33 28.21 3.97 16.34
C LEU A 33 27.46 3.07 15.38
N PHE A 34 27.90 1.82 15.22
CA PHE A 34 27.09 0.80 14.54
C PHE A 34 25.90 0.42 15.40
N LEU A 35 24.71 0.35 14.81
CA LEU A 35 23.57 -0.31 15.45
C LEU A 35 23.75 -1.82 15.28
N CYS A 36 23.62 -2.56 16.37
CA CYS A 36 23.87 -4.00 16.43
C CYS A 36 22.63 -4.77 16.88
N ASP A 37 22.50 -6.02 16.45
CA ASP A 37 21.51 -6.96 16.96
C ASP A 37 21.84 -7.49 18.37
N GLU A 38 21.01 -8.42 18.85
CA GLU A 38 21.16 -9.11 20.15
C GLU A 38 22.50 -9.86 20.28
N ASP A 39 23.06 -10.34 19.16
CA ASP A 39 24.34 -11.05 19.10
C ASP A 39 25.55 -10.08 19.03
N HIS A 40 25.30 -8.78 19.16
CA HIS A 40 26.27 -7.68 19.02
C HIS A 40 26.86 -7.52 17.62
N GLU A 41 26.24 -8.10 16.60
CA GLU A 41 26.66 -7.95 15.22
C GLU A 41 26.03 -6.71 14.58
N PRO A 42 26.78 -5.91 13.81
CA PRO A 42 26.22 -4.74 13.14
C PRO A 42 25.06 -5.14 12.22
N LEU A 43 23.92 -4.46 12.37
CA LEU A 43 22.79 -4.61 11.46
C LEU A 43 23.24 -4.25 10.06
N SER A 44 23.07 -5.19 9.14
CA SER A 44 23.55 -5.07 7.77
C SER A 44 22.56 -5.64 6.76
N VAL A 45 22.49 -5.01 5.60
CA VAL A 45 21.86 -5.58 4.39
C VAL A 45 22.88 -5.61 3.26
N PHE A 46 22.68 -6.52 2.32
CA PHE A 46 23.64 -6.87 1.28
C PHE A 46 22.97 -6.77 -0.09
N GLN A 47 23.69 -6.21 -1.07
CA GLN A 47 23.29 -6.16 -2.47
C GLN A 47 24.52 -5.83 -3.33
N ASP A 48 24.68 -6.48 -4.48
CA ASP A 48 25.64 -6.05 -5.50
C ASP A 48 25.06 -4.82 -6.23
N LEU A 49 25.42 -3.60 -5.82
CA LEU A 49 24.88 -2.37 -6.42
C LEU A 49 25.65 -1.96 -7.68
N ASP A 50 26.94 -2.28 -7.76
CA ASP A 50 27.81 -1.89 -8.88
C ASP A 50 27.96 -2.97 -9.96
N GLY A 51 27.36 -4.16 -9.74
CA GLY A 51 27.29 -5.27 -10.68
C GLY A 51 28.63 -6.00 -10.83
N ASN A 52 29.49 -5.95 -9.82
CA ASN A 52 30.84 -6.54 -9.88
C ASN A 52 30.88 -8.02 -9.45
N GLY A 53 29.75 -8.59 -9.04
CA GLY A 53 29.58 -9.95 -8.56
C GLY A 53 29.92 -10.15 -7.07
N LEU A 54 30.17 -9.07 -6.33
CA LEU A 54 30.40 -9.08 -4.89
C LEU A 54 29.34 -8.23 -4.21
N GLU A 55 28.73 -8.76 -3.15
CA GLU A 55 27.76 -7.99 -2.38
C GLU A 55 28.42 -6.79 -1.67
N ASP A 56 27.86 -5.62 -1.92
CA ASP A 56 28.13 -4.41 -1.16
C ASP A 56 27.38 -4.45 0.17
N ILE A 57 27.87 -3.67 1.14
CA ILE A 57 27.37 -3.74 2.52
C ILE A 57 26.79 -2.40 2.93
N PHE A 58 25.57 -2.46 3.44
CA PHE A 58 24.93 -1.36 4.13
C PHE A 58 24.99 -1.60 5.63
N PHE A 59 25.34 -0.58 6.40
CA PHE A 59 25.24 -0.58 7.85
C PHE A 59 24.37 0.57 8.33
N LEU A 60 23.62 0.33 9.40
CA LEU A 60 22.92 1.40 10.11
C LEU A 60 23.83 1.99 11.18
N LEU A 61 24.03 3.30 11.11
CA LEU A 61 24.81 4.07 12.07
C LEU A 61 23.91 5.00 12.87
N VAL A 62 24.31 5.25 14.12
CA VAL A 62 23.68 6.21 15.02
C VAL A 62 24.73 7.20 15.49
N GLU A 63 24.38 8.48 15.48
CA GLU A 63 25.22 9.54 16.02
C GLU A 63 25.25 9.49 17.56
N LYS A 64 26.43 9.65 18.17
CA LYS A 64 26.59 9.64 19.63
C LYS A 64 25.83 10.76 20.33
N GLU A 65 25.63 11.88 19.64
CA GLU A 65 24.92 13.03 20.19
C GLU A 65 23.46 12.66 20.50
N GLY A 66 23.04 12.88 21.74
CA GLY A 66 21.68 12.56 22.21
C GLY A 66 21.54 11.22 22.92
N LEU A 67 22.59 10.37 22.95
CA LEU A 67 22.62 9.21 23.84
C LEU A 67 22.89 9.65 25.28
N SER A 68 21.99 9.28 26.20
CA SER A 68 22.06 9.63 27.62
C SER A 68 23.30 9.04 28.32
N GLU A 69 23.79 7.91 27.81
CA GLU A 69 25.04 7.27 28.25
C GLU A 69 25.84 6.90 26.99
N PRO A 70 27.11 7.34 26.89
CA PRO A 70 27.96 6.89 25.80
C PRO A 70 28.13 5.37 25.92
N PRO A 71 27.81 4.58 24.89
CA PRO A 71 28.12 3.16 24.94
C PRO A 71 29.63 2.98 25.11
N GLU A 72 30.01 1.83 25.65
CA GLU A 72 31.39 1.46 25.89
C GLU A 72 32.28 1.73 24.65
N ARG A 73 33.60 1.79 24.86
CA ARG A 73 34.64 2.14 23.86
C ARG A 73 34.64 1.33 22.54
N THR A 74 33.66 0.46 22.33
CA THR A 74 33.52 -0.51 21.25
C THR A 74 32.97 0.07 19.94
N GLY A 75 32.42 1.29 19.94
CA GLY A 75 31.90 1.91 18.72
C GLY A 75 30.58 1.28 18.22
N ARG A 76 29.84 0.62 19.12
CA ARG A 76 28.60 -0.11 18.86
C ARG A 76 27.50 0.31 19.83
N VAL A 77 26.24 0.16 19.43
CA VAL A 77 25.05 0.31 20.28
C VAL A 77 24.03 -0.77 19.92
N GLN A 78 23.40 -1.38 20.92
CA GLN A 78 22.38 -2.41 20.73
C GLN A 78 21.06 -1.82 20.22
N ALA A 79 20.43 -2.49 19.26
CA ALA A 79 19.15 -2.13 18.67
C ALA A 79 18.03 -2.16 19.72
N GLU A 80 18.05 -3.14 20.63
CA GLU A 80 17.03 -3.32 21.66
C GLU A 80 16.91 -2.08 22.56
N ARG A 81 18.03 -1.40 22.84
CA ARG A 81 18.05 -0.13 23.59
C ARG A 81 17.40 1.03 22.84
N LEU A 82 17.41 0.98 21.51
CA LEU A 82 16.81 2.00 20.65
C LEU A 82 15.40 1.60 20.20
N SER A 83 14.99 0.35 20.39
CA SER A 83 13.64 -0.17 20.10
C SER A 83 12.66 -0.05 21.27
N ASP A 84 13.11 0.44 22.43
CA ASP A 84 12.25 0.64 23.60
C ASP A 84 11.22 1.77 23.37
N MET A 85 9.94 1.39 23.26
CA MET A 85 8.80 2.31 23.13
C MET A 85 8.69 3.32 24.28
N GLY A 86 9.23 3.02 25.46
CA GLY A 86 9.28 3.94 26.60
C GLY A 86 10.00 5.25 26.27
N ARG A 87 10.92 5.25 25.30
CA ARG A 87 11.65 6.43 24.82
C ARG A 87 10.75 7.51 24.23
N LEU A 88 9.56 7.15 23.74
CA LEU A 88 8.58 8.11 23.24
C LEU A 88 8.03 9.00 24.36
N PHE A 89 7.92 8.49 25.57
CA PHE A 89 7.23 9.21 26.66
C PHE A 89 8.16 9.62 27.80
N ALA A 90 9.42 9.19 27.76
CA ALA A 90 10.41 9.49 28.79
C ALA A 90 10.89 10.95 28.73
N GLU A 91 10.74 11.66 29.84
CA GLU A 91 11.22 13.04 30.00
C GLU A 91 12.73 13.14 29.74
N GLY A 92 13.13 14.11 28.91
CA GLY A 92 14.53 14.36 28.57
C GLY A 92 15.10 13.51 27.43
N THR A 93 14.34 12.54 26.92
CA THR A 93 14.75 11.78 25.72
C THR A 93 14.68 12.66 24.48
N ARG A 94 15.72 12.62 23.65
CA ARG A 94 15.79 13.34 22.37
C ARG A 94 15.83 12.35 21.22
N PRO A 95 15.33 12.72 20.03
CA PRO A 95 15.46 11.88 18.85
C PRO A 95 16.93 11.83 18.41
N LEU A 96 17.38 10.63 18.10
CA LEU A 96 18.75 10.33 17.67
C LEU A 96 18.86 10.44 16.15
N SER A 97 20.00 10.91 15.66
CA SER A 97 20.27 10.96 14.22
C SER A 97 20.71 9.58 13.71
N PHE A 98 20.03 9.08 12.69
CA PHE A 98 20.36 7.81 12.03
C PHE A 98 20.98 8.08 10.66
N TYR A 99 21.89 7.18 10.25
CA TYR A 99 22.57 7.25 8.96
C TYR A 99 22.72 5.87 8.34
N LEU A 100 22.43 5.75 7.05
CA LEU A 100 22.73 4.56 6.27
C LEU A 100 24.12 4.69 5.66
N ALA A 101 25.06 3.83 6.05
CA ALA A 101 26.41 3.81 5.52
C ALA A 101 26.58 2.72 4.48
N LEU A 102 26.98 3.10 3.26
CA LEU A 102 27.21 2.18 2.14
C LEU A 102 28.72 1.98 1.92
N PHE A 103 29.12 0.71 1.86
CA PHE A 103 30.47 0.26 1.55
C PHE A 103 30.45 -0.61 0.31
N LEU A 104 31.14 -0.16 -0.75
CA LEU A 104 31.33 -0.97 -1.94
C LEU A 104 32.41 -2.03 -1.69
N ARG A 105 32.14 -3.27 -2.07
CA ARG A 105 33.08 -4.38 -1.93
C ARG A 105 33.86 -4.58 -3.22
N ASN A 106 35.17 -4.76 -3.08
CA ASN A 106 36.04 -5.13 -4.19
C ASN A 106 37.03 -6.21 -3.75
N PRO A 107 37.78 -6.82 -4.69
CA PRO A 107 38.81 -7.82 -4.37
C PRO A 107 39.88 -7.36 -3.37
N GLN A 108 40.06 -6.06 -3.16
CA GLN A 108 41.05 -5.48 -2.26
C GLN A 108 40.48 -5.11 -0.88
N GLY A 109 39.16 -5.15 -0.68
CA GLY A 109 38.52 -4.78 0.57
C GLY A 109 37.21 -4.00 0.39
N LEU A 110 36.97 -3.07 1.31
CA LEU A 110 35.81 -2.17 1.29
C LEU A 110 36.23 -0.74 0.93
N VAL A 111 35.36 -0.05 0.21
CA VAL A 111 35.42 1.39 -0.05
C VAL A 111 34.18 2.04 0.53
N SER A 112 34.36 2.92 1.53
CA SER A 112 33.26 3.75 2.04
C SER A 112 32.79 4.71 0.96
N MET A 113 31.51 4.62 0.57
CA MET A 113 30.94 5.44 -0.50
C MET A 113 30.08 6.57 0.05
N TYR A 114 28.97 6.23 0.71
CA TYR A 114 28.01 7.20 1.24
C TYR A 114 27.74 6.99 2.72
N ARG A 115 27.40 8.10 3.39
CA ARG A 115 26.75 8.12 4.70
C ARG A 115 25.52 9.00 4.57
N ILE A 116 24.38 8.35 4.37
CA ILE A 116 23.12 8.98 3.97
C ILE A 116 22.35 9.28 5.25
N PRO A 117 22.05 10.55 5.59
CA PRO A 117 21.20 10.87 6.73
C PRO A 117 19.78 10.38 6.46
N VAL A 118 19.22 9.61 7.39
CA VAL A 118 17.85 9.04 7.27
C VAL A 118 16.87 9.64 8.27
N GLY A 119 17.26 10.74 8.92
CA GLY A 119 16.41 11.50 9.82
C GLY A 119 16.75 11.32 11.30
N ARG A 120 15.86 11.84 12.15
CA ARG A 120 16.00 11.82 13.60
C ARG A 120 14.80 11.14 14.23
N TRP A 121 15.04 10.07 14.98
CA TRP A 121 13.98 9.16 15.42
C TRP A 121 14.12 8.82 16.91
N PHE A 122 12.98 8.59 17.57
CA PHE A 122 12.95 8.22 18.98
C PHE A 122 13.17 6.73 19.18
N VAL A 123 12.50 5.92 18.35
CA VAL A 123 12.44 4.46 18.48
C VAL A 123 12.71 3.83 17.12
N PHE A 124 13.69 2.92 17.07
CA PHE A 124 14.03 2.12 15.90
C PHE A 124 13.29 0.78 15.95
N GLU A 125 12.71 0.34 14.84
CA GLU A 125 12.03 -0.96 14.78
C GLU A 125 12.76 -1.99 13.94
N GLY A 126 13.35 -1.57 12.82
CA GLY A 126 13.95 -2.53 11.92
C GLY A 126 14.61 -1.93 10.69
N MET A 127 15.46 -2.73 10.08
CA MET A 127 16.10 -2.45 8.81
C MET A 127 15.94 -3.66 7.91
N ARG A 128 15.56 -3.45 6.64
CA ARG A 128 15.53 -4.51 5.63
C ARG A 128 15.86 -3.98 4.25
N GLY A 129 16.45 -4.82 3.43
CA GLY A 129 16.71 -4.55 2.02
C GLY A 129 15.73 -5.30 1.14
N PHE A 130 15.35 -4.73 0.00
CA PHE A 130 14.48 -5.37 -0.99
C PHE A 130 14.62 -4.71 -2.36
N SER A 131 14.40 -5.49 -3.41
CA SER A 131 14.27 -4.98 -4.78
C SER A 131 12.87 -4.42 -5.01
N LEU A 132 12.80 -3.27 -5.68
CA LEU A 132 11.55 -2.61 -6.02
C LEU A 132 10.82 -3.32 -7.16
N ASP A 133 11.59 -3.89 -8.09
CA ASP A 133 11.10 -4.79 -9.13
C ASP A 133 11.12 -6.23 -8.62
N ARG A 134 10.06 -6.99 -8.86
CA ARG A 134 9.96 -8.40 -8.43
C ARG A 134 10.83 -9.34 -9.26
N ASN A 135 11.24 -8.92 -10.46
CA ASN A 135 11.95 -9.74 -11.43
C ASN A 135 13.41 -9.32 -11.62
N GLU A 136 13.78 -8.13 -11.13
CA GLU A 136 15.12 -7.55 -11.29
C GLU A 136 15.71 -7.18 -9.92
N GLU A 137 17.03 -7.27 -9.78
CA GLU A 137 17.70 -6.90 -8.52
C GLU A 137 17.67 -5.38 -8.26
N MET A 138 17.59 -4.59 -9.32
CA MET A 138 17.54 -3.13 -9.30
C MET A 138 16.21 -2.63 -9.87
N PRO A 139 15.62 -1.55 -9.32
CA PRO A 139 16.14 -0.69 -8.27
C PRO A 139 16.09 -1.35 -6.89
N TYR A 140 17.10 -1.09 -6.05
CA TYR A 140 17.20 -1.65 -4.71
C TYR A 140 16.86 -0.62 -3.64
N CYS A 141 16.10 -1.01 -2.63
CA CYS A 141 15.68 -0.14 -1.55
C CYS A 141 16.15 -0.69 -0.20
N VAL A 142 16.60 0.22 0.67
CA VAL A 142 16.77 -0.07 2.09
C VAL A 142 15.66 0.63 2.86
N GLU A 143 14.79 -0.17 3.50
CA GLU A 143 13.75 0.31 4.41
C GLU A 143 14.29 0.37 5.84
N LEU A 144 14.06 1.51 6.48
CA LEU A 144 14.27 1.73 7.90
C LEU A 144 12.94 2.08 8.54
N SER A 145 12.55 1.35 9.59
CA SER A 145 11.28 1.52 10.29
C SER A 145 11.49 2.14 11.67
N PHE A 146 10.64 3.09 12.02
CA PHE A 146 10.70 3.86 13.25
C PHE A 146 9.31 4.06 13.85
N GLN A 147 9.24 4.24 15.16
CA GLN A 147 8.02 4.66 15.86
C GLN A 147 8.13 6.12 16.31
N THR A 148 7.03 6.84 16.14
CA THR A 148 6.84 8.24 16.54
C THR A 148 5.64 8.35 17.48
N HIS A 149 5.33 9.56 17.97
CA HIS A 149 4.13 9.75 18.80
C HIS A 149 2.83 9.60 18.02
N ASP A 150 2.88 9.85 16.71
CA ASP A 150 1.69 9.87 15.85
C ASP A 150 1.46 8.52 15.15
N GLY A 151 2.43 7.62 15.20
CA GLY A 151 2.34 6.25 14.70
C GLY A 151 3.69 5.72 14.21
N ALA A 152 3.66 4.91 13.14
CA ALA A 152 4.85 4.32 12.53
C ALA A 152 5.29 5.11 11.30
N GLU A 153 6.60 5.25 11.12
CA GLU A 153 7.19 5.90 9.95
C GLU A 153 8.28 5.02 9.36
N LYS A 154 8.30 4.93 8.04
CA LYS A 154 9.33 4.22 7.29
C LYS A 154 10.05 5.17 6.35
N GLN A 155 11.37 5.07 6.34
CA GLN A 155 12.23 5.78 5.41
C GLN A 155 12.84 4.77 4.46
N TRP A 156 12.56 4.92 3.18
CA TRP A 156 13.18 4.14 2.11
C TRP A 156 14.29 4.96 1.48
N VAL A 157 15.47 4.37 1.40
CA VAL A 157 16.57 4.88 0.57
C VAL A 157 16.62 4.01 -0.69
N CYS A 158 16.20 4.58 -1.81
CA CYS A 158 16.00 3.87 -3.06
C CYS A 158 17.16 4.15 -4.03
N PHE A 159 17.88 3.12 -4.45
CA PHE A 159 19.00 3.22 -5.37
C PHE A 159 18.56 2.84 -6.78
N SER A 160 18.65 3.79 -7.72
CA SER A 160 18.46 3.50 -9.16
C SER A 160 19.74 2.92 -9.79
N LYS A 161 20.89 3.21 -9.18
CA LYS A 161 22.23 2.68 -9.49
C LYS A 161 23.15 2.97 -8.31
N PHE A 162 24.32 2.32 -8.24
CA PHE A 162 25.26 2.44 -7.11
C PHE A 162 25.55 3.88 -6.63
N ASN A 163 25.60 4.86 -7.54
CA ASN A 163 25.92 6.25 -7.21
C ASN A 163 24.72 7.21 -7.20
N GLN A 164 23.49 6.72 -7.34
CA GLN A 164 22.30 7.56 -7.38
C GLN A 164 21.20 6.96 -6.51
N PHE A 165 20.76 7.74 -5.53
CA PHE A 165 19.67 7.36 -4.63
C PHE A 165 18.67 8.49 -4.44
N SER A 166 17.48 8.13 -4.00
CA SER A 166 16.39 9.03 -3.60
C SER A 166 15.72 8.50 -2.34
N PHE A 167 14.79 9.29 -1.79
CA PHE A 167 14.06 8.94 -0.59
C PHE A 167 12.57 8.76 -0.90
N ALA A 168 11.94 7.82 -0.21
CA ALA A 168 10.50 7.76 -0.04
C ALA A 168 10.17 7.63 1.45
N GLU A 169 9.15 8.36 1.87
CA GLU A 169 8.67 8.39 3.24
C GLU A 169 7.27 7.79 3.26
N LEU A 170 7.06 6.81 4.15
CA LEU A 170 5.77 6.16 4.33
C LEU A 170 5.33 6.38 5.77
N VAL A 171 4.14 6.94 5.94
CA VAL A 171 3.62 7.33 7.26
C VAL A 171 2.35 6.55 7.54
N ASN A 172 2.27 5.98 8.73
CA ASN A 172 1.10 5.30 9.27
C ASN A 172 0.75 5.90 10.63
N GLY A 173 -0.19 6.83 10.64
CA GLY A 173 -0.72 7.45 11.85
C GLY A 173 -2.25 7.42 11.90
N THR A 174 -2.86 8.30 12.70
CA THR A 174 -4.32 8.29 12.92
C THR A 174 -5.14 8.66 11.68
N SER A 175 -4.60 9.52 10.81
CA SER A 175 -5.31 10.09 9.65
C SER A 175 -4.61 9.82 8.32
N ILE A 176 -3.44 9.19 8.34
CA ILE A 176 -2.67 8.82 7.15
C ILE A 176 -2.29 7.36 7.31
N SER A 177 -2.49 6.57 6.27
CA SER A 177 -1.90 5.24 6.16
C SER A 177 -1.29 5.08 4.78
N THR A 178 -0.15 4.42 4.70
CA THR A 178 0.56 4.19 3.45
C THR A 178 0.72 2.70 3.22
N GLU A 179 0.37 2.25 2.03
CA GLU A 179 0.62 0.90 1.52
C GLU A 179 1.58 0.92 0.34
N TYR A 180 2.19 -0.22 0.05
CA TYR A 180 2.96 -0.42 -1.17
C TYR A 180 2.65 -1.78 -1.77
N ARG A 181 2.36 -1.79 -3.06
CA ARG A 181 2.06 -2.98 -3.87
C ARG A 181 2.17 -2.61 -5.34
N ASP A 182 2.24 -3.61 -6.19
CA ASP A 182 2.12 -3.43 -7.64
C ASP A 182 0.64 -3.23 -7.97
N ILE A 183 0.25 -2.03 -8.42
CA ILE A 183 -1.16 -1.64 -8.62
C ILE A 183 -1.57 -1.65 -10.09
N ASP A 184 -0.61 -1.49 -10.99
CA ASP A 184 -0.84 -1.56 -12.44
C ASP A 184 -0.26 -2.83 -13.09
N ASP A 185 0.15 -3.82 -12.28
CA ASP A 185 0.71 -5.11 -12.67
C ASP A 185 1.95 -4.98 -13.58
N ASP A 186 2.76 -3.94 -13.37
CA ASP A 186 3.97 -3.66 -14.14
C ASP A 186 5.24 -4.32 -13.57
N GLY A 187 5.14 -4.99 -12.42
CA GLY A 187 6.22 -5.66 -11.71
C GLY A 187 6.95 -4.79 -10.69
N LEU A 188 6.73 -3.48 -10.68
CA LEU A 188 7.32 -2.54 -9.74
C LEU A 188 6.37 -2.28 -8.56
N LEU A 189 6.93 -2.10 -7.36
CA LEU A 189 6.14 -1.66 -6.22
C LEU A 189 5.79 -0.17 -6.33
N ASP A 190 4.50 0.13 -6.28
CA ASP A 190 3.97 1.47 -6.09
C ASP A 190 3.76 1.80 -4.62
N ILE A 191 3.58 3.09 -4.31
CA ILE A 191 3.17 3.56 -2.98
C ILE A 191 1.79 4.22 -3.11
N VAL A 192 0.86 3.86 -2.21
CA VAL A 192 -0.44 4.53 -2.08
C VAL A 192 -0.61 5.08 -0.68
N GLU A 193 -0.78 6.39 -0.61
CA GLU A 193 -1.15 7.09 0.60
C GLU A 193 -2.66 7.24 0.69
N TRP A 194 -3.24 6.78 1.80
CA TRP A 194 -4.62 6.94 2.21
C TRP A 194 -4.71 8.03 3.28
N ARG A 195 -5.34 9.15 2.98
CA ARG A 195 -5.46 10.29 3.89
C ARG A 195 -6.91 10.58 4.23
N ARG A 196 -7.27 10.45 5.51
CA ARG A 196 -8.59 10.77 6.06
C ARG A 196 -8.63 12.23 6.51
N LEU A 197 -9.54 13.02 5.97
CA LEU A 197 -9.73 14.42 6.34
C LEU A 197 -11.20 14.69 6.68
N PHE A 198 -11.43 15.46 7.74
CA PHE A 198 -12.77 15.94 8.08
C PHE A 198 -13.12 17.16 7.22
N GLU A 199 -14.31 17.14 6.63
CA GLU A 199 -14.89 18.23 5.86
C GLU A 199 -16.25 18.62 6.46
N ASP A 200 -16.41 19.92 6.76
CA ASP A 200 -17.64 20.46 7.34
C ASP A 200 -18.87 20.17 6.44
N GLY A 201 -19.84 19.43 6.98
CA GLY A 201 -21.11 19.14 6.30
C GLY A 201 -21.09 17.96 5.29
N THR A 202 -19.94 17.32 5.08
CA THR A 202 -19.78 16.13 4.22
C THR A 202 -19.25 14.91 4.97
N GLY A 203 -18.63 15.08 6.13
CA GLY A 203 -18.13 13.99 6.97
C GLY A 203 -16.62 13.81 6.83
N PHE A 204 -16.14 12.57 6.81
CA PHE A 204 -14.73 12.25 6.59
C PHE A 204 -14.51 11.79 5.15
N GLU A 205 -13.78 12.60 4.38
CA GLU A 205 -13.29 12.18 3.07
C GLU A 205 -12.03 11.33 3.21
N THR A 206 -11.82 10.42 2.27
CA THR A 206 -10.57 9.68 2.11
C THR A 206 -9.97 9.98 0.75
N TYR A 207 -8.82 10.65 0.76
CA TYR A 207 -8.02 10.96 -0.40
C TYR A 207 -6.99 9.85 -0.60
N LEU A 208 -6.86 9.38 -1.83
CA LEU A 208 -5.80 8.46 -2.21
C LEU A 208 -4.81 9.19 -3.11
N THR A 209 -3.53 9.00 -2.86
CA THR A 209 -2.46 9.49 -3.71
C THR A 209 -1.56 8.32 -4.11
N TRP A 210 -1.43 8.10 -5.42
CA TRP A 210 -0.54 7.09 -5.99
C TRP A 210 0.80 7.73 -6.34
N TYR A 211 1.87 7.14 -5.83
CA TYR A 211 3.24 7.44 -6.20
C TYR A 211 3.86 6.27 -6.94
N ARG A 212 4.44 6.55 -8.10
CA ARG A 212 5.11 5.57 -8.95
C ARG A 212 6.58 5.91 -9.10
N TRP A 213 7.41 4.88 -9.22
CA TRP A 213 8.83 5.02 -9.53
C TRP A 213 9.04 5.54 -10.97
N ASP A 214 9.78 6.65 -11.13
CA ASP A 214 10.07 7.26 -12.44
C ASP A 214 11.40 6.80 -13.06
N GLY A 215 12.06 5.81 -12.44
CA GLY A 215 13.42 5.38 -12.76
C GLY A 215 14.49 5.98 -11.84
N VAL A 216 14.17 7.01 -11.07
CA VAL A 216 15.10 7.68 -10.14
C VAL A 216 14.50 7.87 -8.75
N LYS A 217 13.21 8.19 -8.67
CA LYS A 217 12.50 8.45 -7.42
C LYS A 217 11.01 8.15 -7.55
N PHE A 218 10.33 8.10 -6.41
CA PHE A 218 8.87 8.11 -6.40
C PHE A 218 8.34 9.50 -6.74
N THR A 219 7.36 9.54 -7.64
CA THR A 219 6.65 10.76 -8.03
C THR A 219 5.15 10.53 -8.03
N GLN A 220 4.39 11.56 -7.68
CA GLN A 220 2.93 11.46 -7.68
C GLN A 220 2.44 11.22 -9.12
N LYS A 221 1.75 10.09 -9.32
CA LYS A 221 1.18 9.68 -10.60
C LYS A 221 -0.27 10.13 -10.74
N ALA A 222 -1.07 9.92 -9.69
CA ALA A 222 -2.50 10.24 -9.69
C ALA A 222 -3.02 10.47 -8.27
N SER A 223 -4.22 11.04 -8.16
CA SER A 223 -4.95 11.18 -6.91
C SER A 223 -6.44 11.03 -7.14
N THR A 224 -7.16 10.45 -6.18
CA THR A 224 -8.62 10.25 -6.26
C THR A 224 -9.28 10.38 -4.88
N ASN A 225 -10.61 10.39 -4.85
CA ASN A 225 -11.44 10.45 -3.65
C ASN A 225 -12.33 9.23 -3.56
N ILE A 226 -12.60 8.75 -2.34
CA ILE A 226 -13.50 7.61 -2.17
C ILE A 226 -14.93 8.06 -1.91
N VAL A 227 -15.14 8.93 -0.92
CA VAL A 227 -16.49 9.22 -0.42
C VAL A 227 -17.26 10.06 -1.43
N ARG A 228 -16.64 11.09 -2.01
CA ARG A 228 -17.23 11.90 -3.08
C ARG A 228 -17.60 11.04 -4.29
N ASN A 229 -16.65 10.28 -4.81
CA ASN A 229 -16.86 9.48 -6.02
C ASN A 229 -17.87 8.34 -5.80
N LEU A 230 -17.91 7.75 -4.60
CA LEU A 230 -18.94 6.75 -4.25
C LEU A 230 -20.34 7.38 -4.18
N ASN A 231 -20.48 8.55 -3.56
CA ASN A 231 -21.76 9.26 -3.54
C ASN A 231 -22.20 9.65 -4.97
N ASP A 232 -21.27 10.08 -5.83
CA ASP A 232 -21.55 10.39 -7.23
C ASP A 232 -21.97 9.13 -8.02
N PHE A 233 -21.30 8.00 -7.80
CA PHE A 233 -21.68 6.70 -8.37
C PHE A 233 -23.11 6.28 -7.95
N LEU A 234 -23.43 6.34 -6.66
CA LEU A 234 -24.76 6.00 -6.13
C LEU A 234 -25.84 6.98 -6.63
N GLY A 235 -25.51 8.28 -6.72
CA GLY A 235 -26.39 9.30 -7.30
C GLY A 235 -26.66 9.06 -8.78
N ASN A 236 -25.62 8.67 -9.54
CA ASN A 236 -25.74 8.31 -10.94
C ASN A 236 -26.61 7.07 -11.13
N LEU A 237 -26.40 6.01 -10.34
CA LEU A 237 -27.25 4.83 -10.33
C LEU A 237 -28.72 5.19 -10.09
N SER A 238 -28.99 5.98 -9.06
CA SER A 238 -30.36 6.44 -8.76
C SER A 238 -30.99 7.16 -9.95
N ARG A 239 -30.26 8.09 -10.57
CA ARG A 239 -30.72 8.83 -11.75
C ARG A 239 -31.03 7.90 -12.92
N LEU A 240 -30.15 6.95 -13.23
CA LEU A 240 -30.32 6.00 -14.33
C LEU A 240 -31.53 5.08 -14.10
N MET A 241 -31.72 4.58 -12.88
CA MET A 241 -32.87 3.74 -12.51
C MET A 241 -34.19 4.50 -12.60
N VAL A 242 -34.24 5.73 -12.09
CA VAL A 242 -35.44 6.60 -12.22
C VAL A 242 -35.72 6.97 -13.67
N GLN A 243 -34.72 7.01 -14.54
CA GLN A 243 -34.88 7.25 -15.97
C GLN A 243 -35.17 5.95 -16.77
N GLY A 244 -35.17 4.79 -16.12
CA GLY A 244 -35.40 3.49 -16.77
C GLY A 244 -34.26 3.06 -17.71
N LYS A 245 -33.09 3.68 -17.61
CA LYS A 245 -31.89 3.38 -18.39
C LYS A 245 -31.19 2.14 -17.83
N TRP A 246 -31.90 1.02 -17.80
CA TRP A 246 -31.43 -0.21 -17.14
C TRP A 246 -30.23 -0.84 -17.81
N GLU A 247 -30.07 -0.70 -19.12
CA GLU A 247 -28.87 -1.13 -19.84
C GLU A 247 -27.61 -0.40 -19.32
N GLU A 248 -27.71 0.91 -19.09
CA GLU A 248 -26.62 1.71 -18.49
C GLU A 248 -26.35 1.31 -17.03
N VAL A 249 -27.38 0.93 -16.27
CA VAL A 249 -27.20 0.39 -14.89
C VAL A 249 -26.47 -0.95 -14.91
N LEU A 250 -26.84 -1.84 -15.82
CA LEU A 250 -26.22 -3.17 -15.96
C LEU A 250 -24.76 -3.07 -16.44
N ALA A 251 -24.43 -2.06 -17.25
CA ALA A 251 -23.05 -1.78 -17.66
C ALA A 251 -22.16 -1.31 -16.49
N LEU A 252 -22.74 -0.89 -15.37
CA LEU A 252 -22.02 -0.54 -14.13
C LEU A 252 -21.89 -1.72 -13.16
N ALA A 253 -22.30 -2.92 -13.55
CA ALA A 253 -22.17 -4.13 -12.75
C ALA A 253 -21.04 -5.02 -13.26
N ASP A 254 -20.24 -5.55 -12.35
CA ASP A 254 -19.29 -6.62 -12.65
C ASP A 254 -20.05 -7.96 -12.56
N LEU A 255 -20.43 -8.47 -13.73
CA LEU A 255 -21.25 -9.67 -13.89
C LEU A 255 -20.40 -10.80 -14.46
N PRO A 256 -20.51 -12.04 -13.95
CA PRO A 256 -19.88 -13.19 -14.58
C PRO A 256 -20.33 -13.35 -16.04
N ASP A 257 -19.45 -13.78 -16.93
CA ASP A 257 -19.72 -13.93 -18.37
C ASP A 257 -21.03 -14.67 -18.70
N SER A 258 -21.40 -15.67 -17.88
CA SER A 258 -22.67 -16.41 -17.98
C SER A 258 -23.96 -15.59 -17.80
N LEU A 259 -23.85 -14.37 -17.27
CA LEU A 259 -24.94 -13.42 -17.00
C LEU A 259 -24.76 -12.11 -17.75
N SER A 260 -23.67 -11.98 -18.52
CA SER A 260 -23.47 -10.89 -19.45
C SER A 260 -24.56 -10.97 -20.54
N PRO A 261 -25.23 -9.86 -20.90
CA PRO A 261 -26.35 -9.87 -21.84
C PRO A 261 -26.01 -10.36 -23.27
N THR A 262 -24.74 -10.64 -23.54
CA THR A 262 -24.17 -10.77 -24.88
C THR A 262 -23.98 -12.21 -25.37
N GLU A 263 -23.92 -13.24 -24.52
CA GLU A 263 -23.69 -14.65 -24.96
C GLU A 263 -24.52 -15.67 -24.12
N GLY A 264 -25.37 -16.49 -24.77
CA GLY A 264 -26.44 -17.32 -24.14
C GLY A 264 -26.01 -18.59 -23.38
N PRO A 265 -26.89 -19.59 -23.05
CA PRO A 265 -28.33 -19.75 -23.33
C PRO A 265 -29.18 -20.14 -22.09
N SER A 266 -29.99 -19.24 -21.55
CA SER A 266 -31.36 -19.53 -21.06
C SER A 266 -32.10 -18.20 -20.93
N ALA A 267 -33.13 -17.99 -21.75
CA ALA A 267 -33.82 -16.69 -21.88
C ALA A 267 -34.45 -16.14 -20.58
N GLU A 268 -34.57 -16.97 -19.53
CA GLU A 268 -35.13 -16.57 -18.23
C GLU A 268 -34.07 -16.18 -17.17
N THR A 269 -32.83 -16.67 -17.26
CA THR A 269 -31.75 -16.35 -16.30
C THR A 269 -30.91 -15.15 -16.72
N SER A 270 -30.87 -14.86 -18.02
CA SER A 270 -30.07 -13.78 -18.64
C SER A 270 -30.90 -12.54 -18.96
N SER A 271 -32.19 -12.50 -18.59
CA SER A 271 -33.02 -11.32 -18.86
C SER A 271 -32.53 -10.12 -18.03
N PRO A 272 -32.51 -8.88 -18.57
CA PRO A 272 -32.12 -7.69 -17.80
C PRO A 272 -32.88 -7.56 -16.46
N ALA A 273 -34.16 -7.92 -16.45
CA ALA A 273 -35.00 -7.89 -15.26
C ALA A 273 -34.56 -8.94 -14.21
N SER A 274 -34.20 -10.15 -14.62
CA SER A 274 -33.68 -11.18 -13.71
C SER A 274 -32.33 -10.80 -13.12
N VAL A 275 -31.46 -10.16 -13.90
CA VAL A 275 -30.16 -9.67 -13.40
C VAL A 275 -30.34 -8.55 -12.38
N VAL A 276 -31.19 -7.56 -12.67
CA VAL A 276 -31.46 -6.47 -11.71
C VAL A 276 -32.07 -6.99 -10.42
N ARG A 277 -32.98 -7.97 -10.47
CA ARG A 277 -33.51 -8.59 -9.26
C ARG A 277 -32.41 -9.21 -8.38
N ARG A 278 -31.37 -9.77 -9.01
CA ARG A 278 -30.23 -10.36 -8.29
C ARG A 278 -29.27 -9.30 -7.76
N LEU A 279 -29.09 -8.19 -8.47
CA LEU A 279 -28.30 -7.05 -7.99
C LEU A 279 -28.98 -6.33 -6.82
N PHE A 280 -30.32 -6.36 -6.76
CA PHE A 280 -31.14 -5.72 -5.74
C PHE A 280 -32.09 -6.69 -5.02
N PRO A 281 -31.58 -7.65 -4.24
CA PRO A 281 -32.44 -8.56 -3.49
C PRO A 281 -33.21 -7.84 -2.38
N PRO A 282 -34.36 -8.38 -1.94
CA PRO A 282 -35.00 -7.93 -0.70
C PRO A 282 -34.04 -8.07 0.48
N GLU A 283 -34.03 -7.07 1.36
CA GLU A 283 -33.36 -7.15 2.66
C GLU A 283 -33.97 -8.35 3.41
N ALA A 284 -33.14 -9.28 3.86
CA ALA A 284 -33.52 -10.64 4.25
C ALA A 284 -34.86 -10.70 5.02
N GLU A 285 -35.91 -11.19 4.35
CA GLU A 285 -37.15 -11.55 5.02
C GLU A 285 -36.89 -12.82 5.85
N GLY A 286 -37.02 -12.72 7.17
CA GLY A 286 -37.06 -13.87 8.05
C GLY A 286 -38.08 -14.89 7.53
N ASN A 287 -37.64 -16.15 7.40
CA ASN A 287 -38.39 -17.34 7.05
C ASN A 287 -39.89 -17.14 6.79
N GLY A 288 -40.22 -17.02 5.51
CA GLY A 288 -41.51 -17.43 4.99
C GLY A 288 -42.41 -16.30 4.51
N THR A 289 -42.31 -15.97 3.23
CA THR A 289 -43.50 -15.90 2.39
C THR A 289 -43.21 -16.31 0.96
N THR A 290 -44.09 -17.17 0.45
CA THR A 290 -44.29 -17.60 -0.92
C THR A 290 -44.01 -16.52 -1.98
N ARG A 291 -43.24 -16.88 -3.02
CA ARG A 291 -43.15 -16.34 -4.39
C ARG A 291 -44.18 -15.23 -4.71
N ARG A 292 -44.01 -14.06 -4.10
CA ARG A 292 -44.81 -12.86 -4.37
C ARG A 292 -44.22 -12.22 -5.62
N GLU A 293 -45.07 -11.78 -6.54
CA GLU A 293 -44.70 -10.92 -7.66
C GLU A 293 -43.73 -9.86 -7.15
N ASP A 294 -42.52 -9.79 -7.70
CA ASP A 294 -41.51 -8.82 -7.26
C ASP A 294 -41.86 -7.48 -7.92
N PRO A 295 -42.36 -6.47 -7.19
CA PRO A 295 -42.86 -5.25 -7.82
C PRO A 295 -41.75 -4.46 -8.53
N LEU A 296 -40.48 -4.79 -8.26
CA LEU A 296 -39.33 -4.26 -8.98
C LEU A 296 -39.22 -4.83 -10.40
N LEU A 297 -39.68 -6.07 -10.64
CA LEU A 297 -39.74 -6.66 -11.99
C LEU A 297 -40.78 -5.95 -12.86
N ASP A 298 -41.90 -5.53 -12.28
CA ASP A 298 -42.94 -4.84 -13.04
C ASP A 298 -42.50 -3.43 -13.50
N ALA A 299 -41.49 -2.85 -12.83
CA ALA A 299 -40.88 -1.60 -13.26
C ALA A 299 -40.11 -1.74 -14.59
N PHE A 300 -39.81 -2.96 -15.05
CA PHE A 300 -39.21 -3.23 -16.37
C PHE A 300 -40.24 -3.32 -17.50
N THR A 301 -41.50 -3.64 -17.18
CA THR A 301 -42.51 -4.04 -18.18
C THR A 301 -43.70 -3.09 -18.25
N GLU A 302 -43.98 -2.31 -17.20
CA GLU A 302 -45.15 -1.42 -17.13
C GLU A 302 -44.77 0.06 -16.89
N GLU A 303 -45.07 0.96 -17.84
CA GLU A 303 -44.86 2.43 -17.71
C GLU A 303 -45.55 3.06 -16.48
N ARG A 304 -46.60 2.41 -15.94
CA ARG A 304 -47.35 2.87 -14.76
C ARG A 304 -46.75 2.44 -13.42
N ARG A 305 -45.88 1.42 -13.40
CA ARG A 305 -45.12 0.97 -12.22
C ARG A 305 -43.66 1.42 -12.26
N PHE A 306 -43.36 2.39 -13.12
CA PHE A 306 -42.04 2.99 -13.22
C PHE A 306 -41.60 3.60 -11.89
N LEU A 307 -40.28 3.56 -11.64
CA LEU A 307 -39.68 4.14 -10.46
C LEU A 307 -39.91 5.66 -10.45
N SER A 308 -40.41 6.17 -9.32
CA SER A 308 -40.52 7.61 -9.08
C SER A 308 -39.26 8.15 -8.41
N MET A 309 -38.68 7.40 -7.48
CA MET A 309 -37.44 7.75 -6.79
C MET A 309 -36.67 6.48 -6.40
N VAL A 310 -35.34 6.58 -6.39
CA VAL A 310 -34.43 5.59 -5.82
C VAL A 310 -33.52 6.30 -4.82
N PHE A 311 -33.46 5.83 -3.59
CA PHE A 311 -32.68 6.45 -2.52
C PHE A 311 -31.60 5.50 -2.01
N PHE A 312 -30.35 5.93 -2.16
CA PHE A 312 -29.18 5.36 -1.49
C PHE A 312 -28.83 6.22 -0.26
N PRO A 313 -28.28 5.62 0.81
CA PRO A 313 -27.76 6.39 1.93
C PRO A 313 -26.64 7.32 1.46
N ARG A 314 -26.59 8.53 2.02
CA ARG A 314 -25.44 9.40 1.87
C ARG A 314 -24.28 8.82 2.66
N ILE A 315 -23.15 8.64 1.99
CA ILE A 315 -21.94 8.10 2.61
C ILE A 315 -21.15 9.27 3.21
N LEU A 316 -20.81 9.15 4.50
CA LEU A 316 -20.13 10.19 5.28
C LEU A 316 -18.71 9.79 5.70
N GLU A 317 -18.30 8.56 5.44
CA GLU A 317 -16.94 8.06 5.67
C GLU A 317 -16.65 6.90 4.72
N ASN A 318 -15.37 6.64 4.45
CA ASN A 318 -14.97 5.55 3.58
C ASN A 318 -15.46 4.20 4.15
N PRO A 319 -16.36 3.49 3.45
CA PRO A 319 -16.91 2.23 3.94
C PRO A 319 -16.04 1.01 3.60
N PHE A 320 -15.01 1.20 2.76
CA PHE A 320 -14.02 0.21 2.40
C PHE A 320 -12.84 0.36 3.36
N TYR A 321 -12.44 -0.74 4.00
CA TYR A 321 -11.31 -0.74 4.90
C TYR A 321 -10.26 -1.73 4.42
N HIS A 322 -9.00 -1.39 4.63
CA HIS A 322 -7.89 -2.30 4.48
C HIS A 322 -7.36 -2.60 5.89
N ASP A 323 -7.48 -3.85 6.35
CA ASP A 323 -6.80 -4.32 7.56
C ASP A 323 -5.43 -4.84 7.11
N PHE A 324 -4.44 -3.94 7.17
CA PHE A 324 -3.09 -4.15 6.66
C PHE A 324 -2.34 -5.26 7.38
N GLU A 325 -2.56 -5.44 8.69
CA GLU A 325 -1.92 -6.52 9.46
C GLU A 325 -2.45 -7.90 9.06
N LYS A 326 -3.71 -7.98 8.64
CA LYS A 326 -4.35 -9.22 8.22
C LYS A 326 -4.37 -9.44 6.71
N GLY A 327 -3.88 -8.49 5.92
CA GLY A 327 -3.99 -8.51 4.46
C GLY A 327 -5.45 -8.57 3.98
N VAL A 328 -6.40 -8.08 4.76
CA VAL A 328 -7.83 -8.13 4.42
C VAL A 328 -8.22 -6.80 3.79
N PHE A 329 -8.45 -6.83 2.48
CA PHE A 329 -9.06 -5.72 1.77
C PHE A 329 -10.57 -5.94 1.69
N ALA A 330 -11.34 -5.15 2.44
CA ALA A 330 -12.79 -5.11 2.29
C ALA A 330 -13.14 -4.25 1.07
N SER A 331 -12.94 -4.81 -0.12
CA SER A 331 -13.24 -4.17 -1.42
C SER A 331 -14.73 -4.01 -1.69
N LYS A 332 -15.60 -4.62 -0.89
CA LYS A 332 -17.04 -4.63 -1.12
C LYS A 332 -17.84 -4.21 0.09
N LYS A 333 -18.88 -3.42 -0.13
CA LYS A 333 -19.82 -2.98 0.91
C LYS A 333 -21.25 -3.20 0.46
N ARG A 334 -22.09 -3.68 1.38
CA ARG A 334 -23.53 -3.79 1.21
C ARG A 334 -24.21 -2.51 1.67
N PHE A 335 -25.14 -2.00 0.86
CA PHE A 335 -25.94 -0.81 1.16
C PHE A 335 -27.43 -1.10 1.06
N PRO A 336 -28.25 -0.57 1.97
CA PRO A 336 -29.69 -0.55 1.77
C PRO A 336 -30.05 0.45 0.66
N VAL A 337 -31.06 0.13 -0.15
CA VAL A 337 -31.61 1.01 -1.16
C VAL A 337 -33.13 0.99 -1.11
N ARG A 338 -33.74 2.17 -1.18
CA ARG A 338 -35.19 2.34 -1.15
C ARG A 338 -35.70 2.73 -2.53
N PHE A 339 -36.63 1.97 -3.06
CA PHE A 339 -37.34 2.27 -4.29
C PHE A 339 -38.74 2.78 -3.95
N LEU A 340 -39.16 3.89 -4.57
CA LEU A 340 -40.52 4.40 -4.51
C LEU A 340 -41.15 4.29 -5.91
N LEU A 341 -42.19 3.49 -6.04
CA LEU A 341 -42.93 3.33 -7.29
C LEU A 341 -43.94 4.47 -7.47
N ARG A 342 -44.32 4.79 -8.72
CA ARG A 342 -45.33 5.84 -9.03
C ARG A 342 -46.70 5.59 -8.40
N ASN A 343 -47.03 4.34 -8.08
CA ASN A 343 -48.25 3.97 -7.35
C ASN A 343 -48.17 4.27 -5.84
N GLY A 344 -47.03 4.78 -5.33
CA GLY A 344 -46.79 5.09 -3.92
C GLY A 344 -46.19 3.94 -3.09
N GLU A 345 -46.03 2.76 -3.68
CA GLU A 345 -45.44 1.60 -3.02
C GLU A 345 -43.94 1.80 -2.77
N LYS A 346 -43.46 1.35 -1.61
CA LYS A 346 -42.06 1.46 -1.17
C LYS A 346 -41.45 0.08 -1.05
N LEU A 347 -40.34 -0.14 -1.74
CA LEU A 347 -39.57 -1.38 -1.67
C LEU A 347 -38.23 -1.10 -1.01
N LEU A 348 -37.89 -1.89 0.01
CA LEU A 348 -36.56 -1.92 0.60
C LEU A 348 -35.80 -3.10 0.02
N ARG A 349 -34.60 -2.82 -0.48
CA ARG A 349 -33.69 -3.79 -1.09
C ARG A 349 -32.28 -3.50 -0.58
N GLU A 350 -31.36 -4.38 -0.93
CA GLU A 350 -29.93 -4.17 -0.71
C GLU A 350 -29.20 -4.15 -2.04
N CYS A 351 -28.03 -3.54 -2.11
CA CYS A 351 -27.07 -3.76 -3.18
C CYS A 351 -25.69 -3.99 -2.60
N VAL A 352 -24.82 -4.63 -3.37
CA VAL A 352 -23.39 -4.73 -3.04
C VAL A 352 -22.63 -3.88 -4.05
N VAL A 353 -21.78 -2.97 -3.53
CA VAL A 353 -20.89 -2.15 -4.33
C VAL A 353 -19.46 -2.63 -4.08
N GLY A 354 -18.75 -2.93 -5.15
CA GLY A 354 -17.31 -3.17 -5.16
C GLY A 354 -16.54 -1.89 -5.45
N MET A 355 -15.33 -1.79 -4.91
CA MET A 355 -14.30 -0.83 -5.28
C MET A 355 -13.19 -1.58 -6.01
N ASN A 356 -12.71 -1.00 -7.11
CA ASN A 356 -11.63 -1.57 -7.90
C ASN A 356 -10.37 -1.74 -7.03
N GLU A 357 -9.67 -2.86 -7.20
CA GLU A 357 -8.39 -3.10 -6.52
C GLU A 357 -7.36 -2.04 -6.91
N ASN A 358 -7.41 -1.53 -8.14
CA ASN A 358 -6.76 -0.29 -8.53
C ASN A 358 -7.79 0.86 -8.47
N PRO A 359 -7.86 1.64 -7.37
CA PRO A 359 -8.86 2.70 -7.21
C PRO A 359 -8.64 3.90 -8.14
N PHE A 360 -7.57 3.90 -8.95
CA PHE A 360 -7.27 4.91 -9.96
C PHE A 360 -7.70 4.48 -11.37
N ALA A 361 -8.07 3.20 -11.55
CA ALA A 361 -8.63 2.70 -12.80
C ALA A 361 -10.13 2.97 -12.89
N GLU A 362 -10.62 3.08 -14.12
CA GLU A 362 -12.05 3.23 -14.41
C GLU A 362 -12.66 1.88 -14.82
N PRO A 363 -13.84 1.50 -14.28
CA PRO A 363 -14.59 2.22 -13.26
C PRO A 363 -14.00 2.03 -11.85
N GLN A 364 -14.05 3.08 -11.02
CA GLN A 364 -13.61 3.01 -9.62
C GLN A 364 -14.57 2.19 -8.74
N PHE A 365 -15.88 2.27 -9.00
CA PHE A 365 -16.91 1.53 -8.29
C PHE A 365 -17.84 0.81 -9.27
N PHE A 366 -18.35 -0.34 -8.84
CA PHE A 366 -19.26 -1.16 -9.64
C PHE A 366 -20.23 -1.93 -8.75
N LEU A 367 -21.36 -2.36 -9.31
CA LEU A 367 -22.30 -3.24 -8.63
C LEU A 367 -21.81 -4.69 -8.69
N LEU A 368 -22.04 -5.42 -7.62
CA LEU A 368 -21.74 -6.84 -7.51
C LEU A 368 -23.01 -7.63 -7.21
N LEU A 369 -23.03 -8.88 -7.65
CA LEU A 369 -24.03 -9.82 -7.18
C LEU A 369 -23.80 -10.10 -5.67
N PRO A 370 -24.83 -9.97 -4.83
CA PRO A 370 -24.78 -10.40 -3.44
C PRO A 370 -24.45 -11.89 -3.36
N GLN A 371 -23.42 -12.23 -2.58
CA GLN A 371 -23.10 -13.61 -2.22
C GLN A 371 -23.99 -14.11 -1.09
#